data_AF-A0A2V8N2U1-F1
#
_entry.id   AF-A0A2V8N2U1-F1
#
_cell.length_a   1.000
_cell.length_b   1.000
_cell.length_c   1.000
_cell.angle_alpha   90.00
_cell.angle_beta   90.00
_cell.angle_gamma   90.00
#
_symmetry.space_group_name_H-M   'P 1'
#
loop_
_entity.id
_entity.type
_entity.pdbx_description
1 polymer ?
#
loop_
_entity_poly.entity_id
_entity_poly.type
_entity_poly.pdbx_seq_one_letter_code
_entity_poly.pdbx_strand_id
1 'polypeptide(L)'
;MEVEMKRVSMLGAMLCLLLSCGYAEQNKNAPGGAKKEYIFKGKVEKIDPTNKTFTVNGQKVEGWMDAMTMNYVPDKEEVLKKVKVGDEITAKVYDGDYRTLHDVQIVPAKPGETKAAPAAKDEKKARKK
;
A
#
# COMPACT_ATOMS: atom_id res chain seq x y z
N MET A 1 -44.10 -50.58 24.25
CA MET A 1 -43.45 -50.23 22.97
C MET A 1 -43.42 -48.72 22.68
N GLU A 2 -44.06 -47.84 23.47
CA GLU A 2 -44.06 -46.38 23.24
C GLU A 2 -42.85 -45.61 23.81
N VAL A 3 -42.12 -46.18 24.77
CA VAL A 3 -41.07 -45.45 25.52
C VAL A 3 -39.72 -45.45 24.79
N GLU A 4 -39.43 -46.49 24.00
CA GLU A 4 -38.16 -46.59 23.26
C GLU A 4 -38.10 -45.66 22.03
N MET A 5 -39.22 -45.46 21.34
CA MET A 5 -39.29 -44.58 20.17
C MET A 5 -39.07 -43.10 20.52
N LYS A 6 -39.46 -42.68 21.74
CA LYS A 6 -39.22 -41.32 22.26
C LYS A 6 -37.76 -41.07 22.63
N ARG A 7 -37.00 -42.09 23.07
CA ARG A 7 -35.58 -41.97 23.41
C ARG A 7 -34.69 -41.89 22.17
N VAL A 8 -35.04 -42.66 21.13
CA VAL A 8 -34.36 -42.59 19.82
C VAL A 8 -34.63 -41.23 19.15
N SER A 9 -35.86 -40.70 19.27
CA SER A 9 -36.20 -39.38 18.71
C SER A 9 -35.52 -38.21 19.45
N MET A 10 -35.19 -38.35 20.74
CA MET A 10 -34.54 -37.30 21.53
C MET A 10 -33.00 -37.29 21.36
N LEU A 11 -32.38 -38.44 21.11
CA LEU A 11 -30.95 -38.55 20.79
C LEU A 11 -30.61 -38.06 19.37
N GLY A 12 -31.54 -38.22 18.40
CA GLY A 12 -31.36 -37.70 17.04
C GLY A 12 -31.40 -36.16 16.94
N ALA A 13 -32.25 -35.51 17.75
CA ALA A 13 -32.41 -34.06 17.71
C ALA A 13 -31.26 -33.28 18.38
N MET A 14 -30.56 -33.89 19.35
CA MET A 14 -29.45 -33.24 20.06
C MET A 14 -28.13 -33.28 19.27
N LEU A 15 -27.96 -34.27 18.39
CA LEU A 15 -26.78 -34.38 17.53
C LEU A 15 -26.79 -33.34 16.40
N CYS A 16 -27.97 -32.89 15.94
CA CYS A 16 -28.07 -31.84 14.91
C CYS A 16 -27.85 -30.41 15.44
N LEU A 17 -27.98 -30.15 16.75
CA LEU A 17 -27.83 -28.80 17.31
C LEU A 17 -26.38 -28.42 17.66
N LEU A 18 -25.47 -29.40 17.76
CA LEU A 18 -24.05 -29.15 18.06
C LEU A 18 -23.20 -28.95 16.79
N LEU A 19 -23.76 -29.21 15.60
CA LEU A 19 -23.09 -28.99 14.31
C LEU A 19 -23.28 -27.57 13.75
N SER A 20 -24.13 -26.74 14.35
CA SER A 20 -24.38 -25.36 13.92
C SER A 20 -23.57 -24.29 14.67
N CYS A 21 -22.89 -24.63 15.78
CA CYS A 21 -21.96 -23.71 16.45
C CYS A 21 -20.53 -23.71 15.85
N GLY A 22 -20.20 -24.65 14.95
CA GLY A 22 -18.87 -24.74 14.34
C GLY A 22 -18.68 -23.94 13.05
N TYR A 23 -19.75 -23.47 12.40
CA TYR A 23 -19.63 -22.75 11.11
C TYR A 23 -19.41 -21.24 11.24
N ALA A 24 -19.35 -20.70 12.45
CA ALA A 24 -19.02 -19.28 12.69
C ALA A 24 -17.54 -19.03 13.02
N GLU A 25 -16.72 -20.09 13.15
CA GLU A 25 -15.27 -19.97 13.47
C GLU A 25 -14.35 -20.37 12.32
N GLN A 26 -14.84 -20.35 11.08
CA GLN A 26 -14.02 -20.63 9.90
C GLN A 26 -14.01 -19.48 8.91
N ASN A 27 -13.70 -18.27 9.39
CA ASN A 27 -13.16 -17.23 8.51
C ASN A 27 -12.23 -16.23 9.23
N LYS A 28 -11.28 -16.72 10.03
CA LYS A 28 -10.09 -15.93 10.44
C LYS A 28 -8.88 -16.16 9.52
N ASN A 29 -9.09 -16.85 8.40
CA ASN A 29 -8.07 -17.12 7.39
C ASN A 29 -8.56 -16.86 5.96
N ALA A 30 -9.52 -15.95 5.76
CA ALA A 30 -9.37 -15.09 4.60
C ALA A 30 -8.06 -14.33 4.84
N PRO A 31 -7.05 -14.37 3.95
CA PRO A 31 -6.06 -13.30 3.95
C PRO A 31 -6.88 -12.03 3.72
N GLY A 32 -7.21 -11.31 4.80
CA GLY A 32 -7.90 -10.04 4.74
C GLY A 32 -7.14 -9.22 3.72
N GLY A 33 -7.80 -8.91 2.59
CA GLY A 33 -7.17 -8.63 1.31
C GLY A 33 -5.80 -8.00 1.45
N ALA A 34 -4.74 -8.80 1.30
CA ALA A 34 -3.38 -8.30 1.26
C ALA A 34 -3.30 -7.45 -0.01
N LYS A 35 -3.49 -6.13 0.15
CA LYS A 35 -3.34 -5.16 -0.92
C LYS A 35 -1.97 -5.39 -1.55
N LYS A 36 -1.91 -5.50 -2.88
CA LYS A 36 -0.64 -5.76 -3.58
C LYS A 36 0.37 -4.68 -3.18
N GLU A 37 1.51 -5.10 -2.66
CA GLU A 37 2.62 -4.21 -2.30
C GLU A 37 3.43 -3.92 -3.56
N TYR A 38 3.82 -2.66 -3.74
CA TYR A 38 4.76 -2.22 -4.76
C TYR A 38 5.87 -1.38 -4.13
N ILE A 39 7.02 -1.33 -4.81
CA ILE A 39 8.15 -0.49 -4.42
C ILE A 39 8.03 0.84 -5.16
N PHE A 40 7.74 1.89 -4.41
CA PHE A 40 7.76 3.25 -4.87
C PHE A 40 9.16 3.83 -4.77
N LYS A 41 9.55 4.58 -5.79
CA LYS A 41 10.78 5.38 -5.81
C LYS A 41 10.44 6.79 -6.22
N GLY A 42 11.06 7.77 -5.59
CA GLY A 42 10.85 9.15 -5.98
C GLY A 42 11.80 10.11 -5.30
N LYS A 43 11.80 11.34 -5.78
CA LYS A 43 12.62 12.42 -5.26
C LYS A 43 11.77 13.41 -4.49
N VAL A 44 12.17 13.76 -3.27
CA VAL A 44 11.48 14.76 -2.45
C VAL A 44 11.72 16.15 -3.05
N GLU A 45 10.67 16.82 -3.50
CA GLU A 45 10.74 18.17 -4.05
C GLU A 45 10.36 19.25 -3.03
N LYS A 46 9.50 18.92 -2.07
CA LYS A 46 9.05 19.84 -1.02
C LYS A 46 8.65 19.08 0.23
N ILE A 47 8.88 19.66 1.40
CA ILE A 47 8.40 19.15 2.69
C ILE A 47 7.44 20.19 3.27
N ASP A 48 6.25 19.75 3.65
CA ASP A 48 5.22 20.55 4.31
C ASP A 48 4.99 20.03 5.73
N PRO A 49 5.71 20.59 6.73
CA PRO A 49 5.56 20.16 8.12
C PRO A 49 4.22 20.56 8.73
N THR A 50 3.52 21.55 8.17
CA THR A 50 2.20 22.00 8.65
C THR A 50 1.13 20.96 8.34
N ASN A 51 1.15 20.43 7.11
CA ASN A 51 0.21 19.41 6.65
C ASN A 51 0.71 17.98 6.87
N LYS A 52 1.91 17.81 7.46
CA LYS A 52 2.58 16.51 7.66
C LYS A 52 2.72 15.71 6.35
N THR A 53 2.97 16.41 5.25
CA THR A 53 3.12 15.82 3.93
C THR A 53 4.43 16.24 3.29
N PHE A 54 4.84 15.53 2.24
CA PHE A 54 5.93 15.96 1.37
C PHE A 54 5.54 15.70 -0.07
N THR A 55 5.97 16.60 -0.95
CA THR A 55 5.78 16.47 -2.39
C THR A 55 6.92 15.64 -2.94
N VAL A 56 6.59 14.51 -3.57
CA VAL A 56 7.55 13.61 -4.20
C VAL A 56 7.28 13.58 -5.69
N ASN A 57 8.33 13.75 -6.48
CA ASN A 57 8.34 13.37 -7.89
C ASN A 57 8.54 11.84 -7.97
N GLY A 58 7.42 11.13 -8.09
CA GLY A 58 7.37 9.67 -8.14
C GLY A 58 7.75 9.13 -9.51
N GLN A 59 8.50 8.03 -9.52
CA GLN A 59 8.76 7.25 -10.72
C GLN A 59 7.59 6.33 -11.04
N LYS A 60 7.51 5.88 -12.29
CA LYS A 60 6.51 4.90 -12.72
C LYS A 60 6.72 3.59 -11.97
N VAL A 61 5.65 3.08 -11.40
CA VAL A 61 5.57 1.77 -10.77
C VAL A 61 4.62 0.91 -11.60
N GLU A 62 5.18 -0.07 -12.30
CA GLU A 62 4.41 -0.93 -13.20
C GLU A 62 3.31 -1.67 -12.44
N GLY A 63 2.08 -1.58 -12.96
CA GLY A 63 0.90 -2.19 -12.35
C GLY A 63 0.28 -1.40 -11.19
N TRP A 64 0.82 -0.22 -10.83
CA TRP A 64 0.29 0.61 -9.74
C TRP A 64 -0.02 2.05 -10.16
N MET A 65 1.01 2.83 -10.54
CA MET A 65 0.86 4.26 -10.85
C MET A 65 1.96 4.72 -11.81
N ASP A 66 1.61 5.59 -12.77
CA ASP A 66 2.59 6.23 -13.65
C ASP A 66 3.43 7.28 -12.91
N ALA A 67 4.51 7.73 -13.55
CA ALA A 67 5.40 8.74 -12.97
C ALA A 67 4.65 10.07 -12.80
N MET A 68 4.52 10.55 -11.57
CA MET A 68 3.84 11.82 -11.27
C MET A 68 4.37 12.47 -9.99
N THR A 69 4.28 13.80 -9.92
CA THR A 69 4.56 14.55 -8.71
C THR A 69 3.29 14.68 -7.88
N MET A 70 3.30 14.18 -6.64
CA MET A 70 2.15 14.24 -5.73
C MET A 70 2.57 14.49 -4.29
N ASN A 71 1.63 14.99 -3.49
CA ASN A 71 1.75 15.07 -2.04
C ASN A 71 1.47 13.71 -1.41
N TYR A 72 2.44 13.22 -0.65
CA TYR A 72 2.36 11.98 0.11
C TYR A 72 2.45 12.23 1.61
N VAL A 73 1.85 11.33 2.38
CA VAL A 73 1.92 11.27 3.84
C VAL A 73 2.83 10.09 4.20
N PRO A 74 3.86 10.26 5.04
CA PRO A 74 4.59 9.11 5.55
C PRO A 74 3.78 8.36 6.59
N ASP A 75 3.96 7.05 6.69
CA ASP A 75 3.45 6.23 7.78
C ASP A 75 3.95 6.71 9.16
N LYS A 76 5.17 7.24 9.20
CA LYS A 76 5.84 7.76 10.40
C LYS A 76 6.19 9.23 10.24
N GLU A 77 5.69 10.08 11.13
CA GLU A 77 6.01 11.51 11.12
C GLU A 77 7.51 11.82 11.26
N GLU A 78 8.28 10.89 11.85
CA GLU A 78 9.73 11.00 11.95
C GLU A 78 10.41 11.16 10.59
N VAL A 79 9.82 10.57 9.54
CA VAL A 79 10.35 10.57 8.18
C VAL A 79 10.51 12.01 7.69
N LEU A 80 9.52 12.88 7.97
CA LEU A 80 9.56 14.31 7.61
C LEU A 80 10.78 15.04 8.16
N LYS A 81 11.33 14.57 9.29
CA LYS A 81 12.51 15.16 9.94
C LYS A 81 13.82 14.56 9.41
N LYS A 82 13.77 13.32 8.89
CA LYS A 82 14.93 12.59 8.36
C LYS A 82 15.22 12.97 6.91
N VAL A 83 14.18 13.05 6.08
CA VAL A 83 14.29 13.38 4.65
C VAL A 83 14.55 14.87 4.44
N LYS A 84 15.23 15.21 3.35
CA LYS A 84 15.47 16.57 2.91
C LYS A 84 14.97 16.77 1.49
N VAL A 85 14.70 18.02 1.13
CA VAL A 85 14.42 18.37 -0.27
C VAL A 85 15.64 18.03 -1.12
N GLY A 86 15.42 17.27 -2.19
CA GLY A 86 16.44 16.76 -3.08
C GLY A 86 16.79 15.29 -2.87
N ASP A 87 16.44 14.70 -1.72
CA ASP A 87 16.72 13.29 -1.43
C ASP A 87 15.90 12.37 -2.32
N GLU A 88 16.53 11.29 -2.76
CA GLU A 88 15.84 10.15 -3.36
C GLU A 88 15.41 9.20 -2.25
N ILE A 89 14.16 8.76 -2.32
CA ILE A 89 13.55 7.85 -1.35
C ILE A 89 12.99 6.62 -2.05
N THR A 90 13.01 5.51 -1.34
CA THR A 90 12.23 4.30 -1.64
C THR A 90 11.19 4.12 -0.55
N ALA A 91 10.00 3.69 -0.92
CA ALA A 91 8.93 3.37 0.03
C ALA A 91 8.10 2.19 -0.49
N LYS A 92 7.35 1.57 0.42
CA LYS A 92 6.32 0.60 0.12
C LYS A 92 4.99 1.29 -0.04
N VAL A 93 4.26 0.89 -1.07
CA VAL A 93 2.92 1.37 -1.36
C VAL A 93 2.02 0.19 -1.63
N TYR A 94 0.72 0.37 -1.39
CA TYR A 94 -0.23 -0.72 -1.49
C TYR A 94 -1.35 -0.37 -2.46
N ASP A 95 -1.88 -1.38 -3.14
CA ASP A 95 -3.05 -1.23 -4.00
C ASP A 95 -4.24 -0.63 -3.22
N GLY A 96 -4.78 0.48 -3.70
CA GLY A 96 -5.83 1.24 -3.00
C GLY A 96 -5.33 2.17 -1.87
N ASP A 97 -4.02 2.33 -1.69
CA ASP A 97 -3.41 3.37 -0.84
C ASP A 97 -2.37 4.17 -1.63
N TYR A 98 -2.84 5.25 -2.26
CA TYR A 98 -2.04 6.08 -3.17
C TYR A 98 -1.43 7.31 -2.50
N ARG A 99 -1.72 7.54 -1.22
CA ARG A 99 -1.28 8.74 -0.49
C ARG A 99 -0.28 8.43 0.61
N THR A 100 -0.29 7.22 1.14
CA THR A 100 0.61 6.84 2.24
C THR A 100 1.85 6.14 1.70
N LEU A 101 3.02 6.62 2.11
CA LEU A 101 4.29 5.95 1.86
C LEU A 101 4.72 5.23 3.13
N HIS A 102 4.85 3.91 3.03
CA HIS A 102 5.23 3.05 4.15
C HIS A 102 6.71 2.70 4.07
N ASP A 103 7.35 2.50 5.22
CA ASP A 103 8.76 2.09 5.28
C ASP A 103 9.69 2.99 4.43
N VAL A 104 9.59 4.30 4.61
CA VAL A 104 10.37 5.25 3.82
C VAL A 104 11.85 5.16 4.17
N GLN A 105 12.68 4.91 3.14
CA GLN A 105 14.13 4.83 3.24
C GLN A 105 14.76 5.85 2.28
N ILE A 106 15.75 6.60 2.77
CA ILE A 106 16.55 7.50 1.94
C ILE A 106 17.57 6.64 1.19
N VAL A 107 17.55 6.71 -0.14
CA VAL A 107 18.53 6.00 -0.97
C VAL A 107 19.85 6.75 -0.85
N PRO A 108 20.88 6.16 -0.22
CA PRO A 108 22.19 6.79 -0.22
C PRO A 108 22.66 6.86 -1.66
N ALA A 109 23.03 8.06 -2.12
CA ALA A 109 23.54 8.25 -3.46
C ALA A 109 24.71 7.30 -3.69
N LYS A 110 24.49 6.21 -4.44
CA LYS A 110 25.59 5.41 -4.96
C LYS A 110 26.42 6.37 -5.82
N PRO A 111 27.74 6.49 -5.59
CA PRO A 111 28.59 7.29 -6.46
C PRO A 111 28.58 6.65 -7.86
N GLY A 112 27.69 7.13 -8.73
CA GLY A 112 27.50 6.57 -10.07
C GLY A 112 26.24 7.01 -10.80
N GLU A 113 25.14 7.33 -10.11
CA GLU A 113 23.88 7.73 -10.76
C GLU A 113 23.58 9.22 -10.62
N THR A 114 24.55 10.06 -11.00
CA THR A 114 24.20 11.40 -11.49
C THR A 114 23.58 11.22 -12.86
N LYS A 115 22.28 11.51 -12.98
CA LYS A 115 21.52 11.99 -14.17
C LYS A 115 20.17 11.28 -14.37
N ALA A 116 19.25 11.43 -13.42
CA ALA A 116 17.86 11.63 -13.82
C ALA A 116 17.76 13.05 -14.40
N ALA A 117 17.96 13.15 -15.71
CA ALA A 117 17.86 14.39 -16.46
C ALA A 117 16.56 15.13 -16.10
N PRO A 118 16.60 16.47 -15.96
CA PRO A 118 15.38 17.25 -15.85
C PRO A 118 14.49 16.91 -17.04
N ALA A 119 13.21 16.69 -16.77
CA ALA A 119 12.17 16.60 -17.80
C ALA A 119 12.41 17.74 -18.80
N ALA A 120 12.97 17.36 -19.95
CA ALA A 120 13.14 18.27 -21.05
C ALA A 120 11.73 18.69 -21.43
N LYS A 121 11.46 19.98 -21.24
CA LYS A 121 10.42 20.69 -21.97
C LYS A 121 10.43 20.16 -23.40
N ASP A 122 9.28 19.63 -23.81
CA ASP A 122 8.96 19.43 -25.21
C ASP A 122 8.88 20.83 -25.84
N GLU A 123 10.04 21.39 -26.16
CA GLU A 123 10.21 22.61 -26.94
C GLU A 123 11.22 22.33 -28.04
N LYS A 124 10.77 21.61 -29.08
CA LYS A 124 11.09 21.94 -30.49
C LYS A 124 10.48 20.93 -31.46
N LYS A 125 9.38 21.32 -32.13
CA LYS A 125 9.30 21.17 -33.59
C LYS A 125 8.26 22.11 -34.21
N ALA A 126 8.65 23.37 -34.43
CA ALA A 126 8.16 24.14 -35.58
C ALA A 126 9.14 25.27 -35.90
N ARG A 127 10.30 24.92 -36.46
CA ARG A 127 11.16 25.87 -37.17
C ARG A 127 10.82 25.77 -38.66
N LYS A 128 10.17 26.81 -39.18
CA LYS A 128 10.45 27.44 -40.47
C LYS A 128 10.33 26.57 -41.75
N LYS A 129 9.28 26.81 -42.51
CA LYS A 129 9.39 27.11 -43.95
C LYS A 129 8.50 28.31 -44.25
#